data_AF-A0A0H3I102-F1
#
_entry.id   AF-A0A0H3I102-F1
#
_cell.length_a   1.000
_cell.length_b   1.000
_cell.length_c   1.000
_cell.angle_alpha   90.00
_cell.angle_beta   90.00
_cell.angle_gamma   90.00
#
_symmetry.space_group_name_H-M   'P 1'
#
loop_
_entity.id
_entity.type
_entity.pdbx_description
1 polymer ?
#
loop_
_entity_poly.entity_id
_entity_poly.type
_entity_poly.pdbx_seq_one_letter_code
_entity_poly.pdbx_strand_id
1 'polypeptide(L)'
;MKCLNCENDAQKESGLCTDCEREEQQKINGILYLPALGIILSVIMAPFSLYELVSAVLAHFKKTGFVSYYSLFAIFCVIVLLGMSIFTALTFFRRKRRTKVVMVAYYVINAVIVYCLTLLPSQLFGVALDDNAFSMLAAIVFSIVVWIPYFLFSKRIPLVFSR
;
A
#
# COMPACT_ATOMS: atom_id res chain seq x y z
N MET A 1 8.61 -11.27 40.58
CA MET A 1 8.01 -12.26 39.65
C MET A 1 9.03 -12.43 38.55
N LYS A 2 9.37 -13.66 38.15
CA LYS A 2 10.34 -13.88 37.07
C LYS A 2 9.66 -13.63 35.72
N CYS A 3 10.43 -13.16 34.75
CA CYS A 3 9.97 -13.00 33.37
C CYS A 3 9.50 -14.35 32.79
N LEU A 4 8.42 -14.31 32.00
CA LEU A 4 7.86 -15.48 31.33
C LEU A 4 8.83 -16.13 30.34
N ASN A 5 9.80 -15.38 29.82
CA ASN A 5 10.70 -15.81 28.75
C ASN A 5 12.18 -15.85 29.15
N CYS A 6 12.55 -15.32 30.32
CA CYS A 6 13.92 -15.24 30.83
C CYS A 6 13.94 -15.32 32.36
N GLU A 7 15.11 -15.61 32.95
CA GLU A 7 15.25 -15.67 34.42
C GLU A 7 15.35 -14.30 35.12
N ASN A 8 15.34 -13.20 34.36
CA ASN A 8 15.38 -11.83 34.90
C ASN A 8 14.06 -11.41 35.56
N ASP A 9 14.15 -10.41 36.44
CA ASP A 9 12.99 -9.83 37.10
C ASP A 9 12.03 -9.19 36.09
N ALA A 10 10.76 -9.57 36.18
CA ALA A 10 9.70 -9.03 35.33
C ALA A 10 9.13 -7.73 35.87
N GLN A 11 8.74 -6.87 34.93
CA GLN A 11 7.96 -5.68 35.22
C GLN A 11 6.51 -6.05 35.53
N LYS A 12 5.94 -5.47 36.59
CA LYS A 12 4.61 -5.84 37.14
C LYS A 12 3.45 -5.66 36.15
N GLU A 13 3.58 -4.79 35.16
CA GLU A 13 2.51 -4.49 34.18
C GLU A 13 2.49 -5.44 32.97
N SER A 14 3.65 -5.92 32.51
CA SER A 14 3.76 -6.75 31.29
C SER A 14 4.10 -8.22 31.58
N GLY A 15 4.64 -8.54 32.76
CA GLY A 15 5.13 -9.89 33.08
C GLY A 15 6.40 -10.28 32.31
N LEU A 16 7.01 -9.35 31.57
CA LEU A 16 8.22 -9.53 30.78
C LEU A 16 9.38 -8.69 31.33
N CYS A 17 10.61 -9.09 30.95
CA CYS A 17 11.82 -8.32 31.20
C CYS A 17 11.95 -7.17 30.20
N THR A 18 12.68 -6.09 30.53
CA THR A 18 12.82 -4.90 29.65
C THR A 18 13.38 -5.23 28.26
N ASP A 19 14.26 -6.23 28.16
CA ASP A 19 14.84 -6.66 26.88
C ASP A 19 13.87 -7.54 26.09
N CYS A 20 13.15 -8.41 26.79
CA CYS A 20 12.10 -9.27 26.25
C CYS A 20 10.93 -8.44 25.67
N GLU A 21 10.56 -7.36 26.35
CA GLU A 21 9.52 -6.43 25.90
C GLU A 21 9.96 -5.65 24.66
N ARG A 22 11.23 -5.26 24.57
CA ARG A 22 11.78 -4.63 23.35
C ARG A 22 11.75 -5.56 22.15
N GLU A 23 12.07 -6.84 22.33
CA GLU A 23 11.98 -7.83 21.25
C GLU A 23 10.53 -8.05 20.79
N GLU A 24 9.57 -8.10 21.71
CA GLU A 24 8.15 -8.20 21.34
C GLU A 24 7.63 -6.94 20.66
N GLN A 25 8.04 -5.76 21.12
CA GLN A 25 7.69 -4.47 20.50
C GLN A 25 8.30 -4.29 19.10
N GLN A 26 9.37 -5.01 18.77
CA GLN A 26 9.99 -5.04 17.44
C GLN A 26 9.28 -6.00 16.46
N LYS A 27 8.36 -6.85 16.92
CA LYS A 27 7.57 -7.73 16.05
C LYS A 27 6.45 -6.94 15.36
N ILE A 28 6.13 -7.33 14.12
CA ILE A 28 4.98 -6.79 13.39
C ILE A 28 3.73 -7.37 14.04
N ASN A 29 3.03 -6.58 14.88
CA ASN A 29 1.86 -7.02 15.63
C ASN A 29 0.67 -6.05 15.45
N GLY A 30 -0.55 -6.58 15.65
CA GLY A 30 -1.79 -5.81 15.72
C GLY A 30 -2.17 -5.11 14.41
N ILE A 31 -2.46 -3.80 14.48
CA ILE A 31 -2.93 -2.96 13.37
C ILE A 31 -1.97 -2.95 12.17
N LEU A 32 -0.69 -3.27 12.37
CA LEU A 32 0.32 -3.34 11.31
C LEU A 32 0.11 -4.51 10.32
N TYR A 33 -0.71 -5.52 10.68
CA TYR A 33 -1.07 -6.59 9.76
C TYR A 33 -1.99 -6.13 8.62
N LEU A 34 -2.85 -5.13 8.86
CA LEU A 34 -3.77 -4.64 7.84
C LEU A 34 -3.02 -4.00 6.65
N PRO A 35 -2.04 -3.08 6.86
CA PRO A 35 -1.24 -2.56 5.75
C PRO A 35 -0.39 -3.63 5.08
N ALA A 36 0.15 -4.58 5.86
CA ALA A 36 0.93 -5.69 5.30
C ALA A 36 0.10 -6.52 4.32
N LEU A 37 -1.13 -6.87 4.72
CA LEU A 37 -2.08 -7.60 3.90
C LEU A 37 -2.49 -6.79 2.67
N GLY A 38 -2.74 -5.48 2.84
CA GLY A 38 -3.05 -4.57 1.73
C GLY A 38 -1.94 -4.53 0.68
N ILE A 39 -0.66 -4.49 1.09
CA ILE A 39 0.48 -4.54 0.17
C ILE A 39 0.55 -5.90 -0.55
N ILE A 40 0.39 -7.01 0.18
CA ILE A 40 0.42 -8.36 -0.42
C ILE A 40 -0.67 -8.47 -1.49
N LEU A 41 -1.91 -8.07 -1.16
CA LEU A 41 -3.02 -8.05 -2.11
C LEU A 41 -2.69 -7.17 -3.31
N SER A 42 -2.11 -5.99 -3.10
CA SER A 42 -1.74 -5.08 -4.18
C SER A 42 -0.68 -5.66 -5.12
N VAL A 43 0.30 -6.39 -4.59
CA VAL A 43 1.33 -7.07 -5.39
C VAL A 43 0.73 -8.22 -6.20
N ILE A 44 -0.26 -8.93 -5.67
CA ILE A 44 -0.94 -10.02 -6.36
C ILE A 44 -1.91 -9.50 -7.41
N MET A 45 -2.69 -8.46 -7.10
CA MET A 45 -3.75 -7.93 -7.96
C MET A 45 -3.23 -7.04 -9.09
N ALA A 46 -2.17 -6.26 -8.86
CA ALA A 46 -1.66 -5.32 -9.87
C ALA A 46 -1.25 -5.97 -11.22
N PRO A 47 -0.65 -7.18 -11.27
CA PRO A 47 -0.43 -7.91 -12.52
C PRO A 47 -1.72 -8.27 -13.26
N PHE A 48 -2.79 -8.66 -12.56
CA PHE A 48 -4.08 -8.93 -13.18
C PHE A 48 -4.67 -7.67 -13.79
N SER A 49 -4.66 -6.56 -13.05
CA SER A 49 -5.11 -5.26 -13.56
C SER A 49 -4.31 -4.80 -14.79
N LEU A 50 -2.99 -5.04 -14.79
CA LEU A 50 -2.14 -4.74 -15.96
C LEU A 50 -2.52 -5.62 -17.16
N TYR A 51 -2.74 -6.92 -16.94
CA TYR A 51 -3.16 -7.84 -17.99
C TYR A 51 -4.51 -7.44 -18.60
N GLU A 52 -5.50 -7.15 -17.76
CA GLU A 52 -6.82 -6.70 -18.19
C GLU A 52 -6.72 -5.42 -19.03
N LEU A 53 -5.97 -4.42 -18.55
CA LEU A 53 -5.77 -3.16 -19.25
C LEU A 53 -5.09 -3.36 -20.62
N VAL A 54 -4.00 -4.13 -20.67
CA VAL A 54 -3.30 -4.44 -21.93
C VAL A 54 -4.21 -5.21 -22.89
N SER A 55 -4.99 -6.17 -22.38
CA SER A 55 -5.93 -6.95 -23.20
C SER A 55 -7.03 -6.06 -23.81
N ALA A 56 -7.56 -5.11 -23.03
CA ALA A 56 -8.56 -4.15 -23.48
C ALA A 56 -7.99 -3.22 -24.57
N VAL A 57 -6.76 -2.71 -24.36
CA VAL A 57 -6.07 -1.87 -25.35
C VAL A 57 -5.81 -2.63 -26.65
N LEU A 58 -5.36 -3.89 -26.57
CA LEU A 58 -5.15 -4.73 -27.76
C LEU A 58 -6.46 -5.03 -28.49
N ALA A 59 -7.55 -5.28 -27.76
CA ALA A 59 -8.87 -5.49 -28.36
C ALA A 59 -9.37 -4.24 -29.09
N HIS A 60 -9.19 -3.06 -28.50
CA HIS A 60 -9.50 -1.78 -29.14
C HIS A 60 -8.63 -1.51 -30.37
N PHE A 61 -7.33 -1.80 -30.28
CA PHE A 61 -6.39 -1.65 -31.39
C PHE A 61 -6.77 -2.55 -32.56
N LYS A 62 -7.14 -3.81 -32.31
CA LYS A 62 -7.62 -4.73 -33.37
C LYS A 62 -8.87 -4.22 -34.10
N LYS A 63 -9.74 -3.48 -33.42
CA LYS A 63 -10.99 -2.94 -34.00
C LYS A 63 -10.81 -1.62 -34.73
N THR A 64 -9.92 -0.75 -34.24
CA THR A 64 -9.84 0.65 -34.70
C THR A 64 -8.51 1.00 -35.36
N GLY A 65 -7.48 0.16 -35.21
CA GLY A 65 -6.13 0.41 -35.70
C GLY A 65 -5.39 1.54 -34.99
N PHE A 66 -5.98 2.14 -33.95
CA PHE A 66 -5.43 3.32 -33.27
C PHE A 66 -5.22 3.04 -31.78
N VAL A 67 -4.04 3.43 -31.27
CA VAL A 67 -3.76 3.44 -29.83
C VAL A 67 -3.84 4.87 -29.33
N SER A 68 -4.78 5.13 -28.42
CA SER A 68 -4.89 6.44 -27.79
C SER A 68 -3.69 6.72 -26.89
N TYR A 69 -3.18 7.95 -26.89
CA TYR A 69 -2.14 8.41 -25.98
C TYR A 69 -2.53 8.18 -24.51
N TYR A 70 -3.83 8.28 -24.20
CA TYR A 70 -4.38 7.98 -22.88
C TYR A 70 -4.12 6.52 -22.46
N SER A 71 -4.26 5.57 -23.38
CA SER A 71 -4.04 4.14 -23.10
C SER A 71 -2.57 3.83 -22.77
N LEU A 72 -1.64 4.48 -23.47
CA LEU A 72 -0.20 4.37 -23.17
C LEU A 72 0.12 4.96 -21.79
N PHE A 73 -0.45 6.12 -21.49
CA PHE A 73 -0.33 6.75 -20.17
C PHE A 73 -0.89 5.85 -19.07
N ALA A 74 -2.06 5.24 -19.28
CA ALA A 74 -2.69 4.36 -18.31
C ALA A 74 -1.83 3.12 -18.01
N ILE A 75 -1.26 2.49 -19.03
CA ILE A 75 -0.34 1.36 -18.88
C ILE A 75 0.90 1.79 -18.08
N PHE A 76 1.49 2.95 -18.40
CA PHE A 76 2.62 3.49 -17.65
C PHE A 76 2.30 3.69 -16.17
N CYS A 77 1.14 4.27 -15.85
CA CYS A 77 0.69 4.45 -14.47
C CYS A 77 0.56 3.11 -13.71
N VAL A 78 -0.04 2.09 -14.32
CA VAL A 78 -0.18 0.77 -13.68
C VAL A 78 1.18 0.10 -13.47
N ILE A 79 2.12 0.25 -14.40
CA ILE A 79 3.51 -0.26 -14.24
C ILE A 79 4.20 0.45 -13.06
N VAL A 80 4.07 1.77 -12.94
CA VAL A 80 4.62 2.53 -11.81
C VAL A 80 4.01 2.05 -10.49
N LEU A 81 2.70 1.82 -10.46
CA LEU A 81 1.99 1.34 -9.28
C LEU A 81 2.44 -0.08 -8.86
N LEU A 82 2.66 -0.97 -9.83
CA LEU A 82 3.22 -2.30 -9.61
C LEU A 82 4.65 -2.24 -9.07
N GLY A 83 5.51 -1.40 -9.67
CA GLY A 83 6.88 -1.21 -9.18
C GLY A 83 6.91 -0.67 -7.75
N MET A 84 6.04 0.29 -7.44
CA MET A 84 5.90 0.88 -6.11
C MET A 84 5.35 -0.12 -5.09
N SER A 85 4.39 -0.98 -5.45
CA SER A 85 3.84 -1.99 -4.54
C SER A 85 4.88 -3.05 -4.18
N ILE A 86 5.67 -3.51 -5.15
CA ILE A 86 6.80 -4.42 -4.93
C ILE A 86 7.87 -3.77 -4.05
N PHE A 87 8.26 -2.52 -4.36
CA PHE A 87 9.26 -1.80 -3.57
C PHE A 87 8.80 -1.57 -2.12
N THR A 88 7.52 -1.25 -1.94
CA THR A 88 6.91 -1.07 -0.61
C THR A 88 6.86 -2.40 0.14
N ALA A 89 6.50 -3.50 -0.52
CA ALA A 89 6.55 -4.85 0.08
C ALA A 89 7.97 -5.18 0.57
N LEU A 90 8.97 -5.02 -0.29
CA LEU A 90 10.36 -5.33 0.04
C LEU A 90 10.88 -4.49 1.21
N THR A 91 10.59 -3.19 1.24
CA THR A 91 11.02 -2.30 2.33
C THR A 91 10.28 -2.62 3.63
N PHE A 92 8.99 -2.94 3.56
CA PHE A 92 8.16 -3.33 4.68
C PHE A 92 8.65 -4.65 5.32
N PHE A 93 8.85 -5.70 4.52
CA PHE A 93 9.33 -7.00 5.03
C PHE A 93 10.80 -6.96 5.48
N ARG A 94 11.64 -6.12 4.87
CA ARG A 94 13.03 -5.89 5.33
C ARG A 94 13.14 -5.00 6.57
N ARG A 95 12.02 -4.52 7.10
CA ARG A 95 11.92 -3.66 8.29
C ARG A 95 12.83 -2.42 8.27
N LYS A 96 13.06 -1.85 7.07
CA LYS A 96 13.96 -0.70 6.91
C LYS A 96 13.40 0.55 7.62
N ARG A 97 14.26 1.36 8.23
CA ARG A 97 13.86 2.66 8.82
C ARG A 97 13.13 3.62 7.87
N ARG A 98 13.37 3.51 6.55
CA ARG A 98 12.71 4.31 5.51
C ARG A 98 11.28 3.86 5.17
N THR A 99 10.79 2.74 5.71
CA THR A 99 9.45 2.20 5.39
C THR A 99 8.33 3.20 5.65
N LYS A 100 8.46 4.08 6.66
CA LYS A 100 7.47 5.13 6.92
C LYS A 100 7.26 6.04 5.71
N VAL A 101 8.37 6.54 5.16
CA VAL A 101 8.35 7.47 4.02
C VAL A 101 7.88 6.75 2.77
N VAL A 102 8.34 5.50 2.57
CA VAL A 102 7.93 4.69 1.42
C VAL A 102 6.44 4.36 1.45
N MET A 103 5.87 4.03 2.62
CA MET A 103 4.44 3.79 2.79
C MET A 103 3.61 5.03 2.49
N VAL A 104 3.98 6.19 3.05
CA VAL A 104 3.27 7.44 2.78
C VAL A 104 3.35 7.80 1.31
N ALA A 105 4.54 7.69 0.70
CA ALA A 105 4.72 7.92 -0.73
C ALA A 105 3.87 6.97 -1.58
N TYR A 106 3.79 5.68 -1.21
CA TYR A 106 2.95 4.70 -1.88
C TYR A 106 1.47 5.08 -1.84
N TYR A 107 0.94 5.45 -0.68
CA TYR A 107 -0.47 5.88 -0.56
C TYR A 107 -0.77 7.15 -1.36
N VAL A 108 0.15 8.13 -1.34
CA VAL A 108 0.00 9.38 -2.11
C VAL A 108 0.06 9.11 -3.62
N ILE A 109 1.04 8.33 -4.08
CA ILE A 109 1.19 7.98 -5.51
C ILE A 109 -0.02 7.18 -5.98
N ASN A 110 -0.49 6.22 -5.19
CA ASN A 110 -1.70 5.45 -5.49
C ASN A 110 -2.92 6.37 -5.64
N ALA A 111 -3.09 7.33 -4.72
CA ALA A 111 -4.18 8.30 -4.78
C ALA A 111 -4.13 9.15 -6.06
N VAL A 112 -2.95 9.66 -6.43
CA VAL A 112 -2.76 10.45 -7.66
C VAL A 112 -3.03 9.60 -8.90
N ILE A 113 -2.55 8.37 -8.95
CA ILE A 113 -2.75 7.48 -10.09
C ILE A 113 -4.23 7.17 -10.29
N VAL A 114 -4.94 6.76 -9.25
CA VAL A 114 -6.37 6.45 -9.37
C VAL A 114 -7.18 7.70 -9.71
N TYR A 115 -6.84 8.85 -9.13
CA TYR A 115 -7.45 10.12 -9.52
C TYR A 115 -7.28 10.38 -11.03
N CYS A 116 -6.05 10.25 -11.55
CA CYS A 116 -5.78 10.39 -12.98
C CYS A 116 -6.55 9.36 -13.82
N LEU A 117 -6.57 8.10 -13.42
CA LEU A 117 -7.22 7.03 -14.20
C LEU A 117 -8.75 7.05 -14.16
N THR A 118 -9.36 7.70 -13.17
CA THR A 118 -10.83 7.76 -13.02
C THR A 118 -11.41 9.08 -13.52
N LEU A 119 -10.77 10.22 -13.22
CA LEU A 119 -11.31 11.55 -13.57
C LEU A 119 -10.85 12.05 -14.93
N LEU A 120 -9.66 11.68 -15.42
CA LEU A 120 -9.26 12.09 -16.78
C LEU A 120 -10.19 11.50 -17.84
N PRO A 121 -10.62 10.22 -17.77
CA PRO A 121 -11.60 9.69 -18.72
C PRO A 121 -12.96 10.38 -18.68
N SER A 122 -13.46 10.70 -17.48
CA SER A 122 -14.76 11.35 -17.35
C SER A 122 -14.73 12.77 -17.91
N GLN A 123 -13.63 13.51 -17.70
CA GLN A 123 -13.47 14.87 -18.22
C GLN A 123 -13.17 14.91 -19.73
N LEU A 124 -12.34 14.00 -20.24
CA LEU A 124 -11.92 14.02 -21.65
C LEU A 124 -12.92 13.32 -22.59
N PHE A 125 -13.55 12.25 -22.13
CA PHE A 125 -14.42 11.40 -22.96
C PHE A 125 -15.88 11.39 -22.51
N GLY A 126 -16.23 12.13 -21.44
CA GLY A 126 -17.60 12.20 -20.93
C GLY A 126 -18.12 10.86 -20.38
N VAL A 127 -17.21 9.92 -20.08
CA VAL A 127 -17.58 8.58 -19.60
C VAL A 127 -18.14 8.71 -18.18
N ALA A 128 -19.32 8.14 -17.97
CA ALA A 128 -19.95 8.10 -16.65
C ALA A 128 -19.07 7.33 -15.67
N LEU A 129 -18.98 7.82 -14.44
CA LEU A 129 -18.28 7.14 -13.36
C LEU A 129 -19.04 5.85 -13.03
N ASP A 130 -18.34 4.73 -13.18
CA ASP A 130 -18.87 3.40 -12.85
C ASP A 130 -18.83 3.15 -11.34
N ASP A 131 -19.63 2.20 -10.84
CA ASP A 131 -19.69 1.82 -9.42
C ASP A 131 -18.30 1.41 -8.88
N ASN A 132 -17.49 0.80 -9.75
CA ASN A 132 -16.11 0.45 -9.43
C ASN A 132 -15.25 1.69 -9.11
N ALA A 133 -15.42 2.79 -9.86
CA ALA A 133 -14.67 4.03 -9.64
C ALA A 133 -15.00 4.65 -8.27
N PHE A 134 -16.27 4.61 -7.86
CA PHE A 134 -16.68 5.06 -6.53
C PHE A 134 -16.03 4.24 -5.41
N SER A 135 -15.98 2.92 -5.55
CA SER A 135 -15.34 2.07 -4.55
C SER A 135 -13.83 2.33 -4.44
N MET A 136 -13.15 2.56 -5.56
CA MET A 136 -11.73 2.91 -5.59
C MET A 136 -11.44 4.28 -4.94
N LEU A 137 -12.28 5.28 -5.21
CA LEU A 137 -12.16 6.61 -4.60
C LEU A 137 -12.39 6.54 -3.09
N ALA A 138 -13.39 5.79 -2.63
CA ALA A 138 -13.64 5.59 -1.20
C ALA A 138 -12.46 4.91 -0.50
N ALA A 139 -11.85 3.88 -1.13
CA ALA A 139 -10.68 3.20 -0.60
C ALA A 139 -9.46 4.12 -0.46
N ILE A 140 -9.30 5.08 -1.36
CA ILE A 140 -8.23 6.09 -1.29
C ILE A 140 -8.46 7.08 -0.16
N VAL A 141 -9.68 7.60 -0.02
CA VAL A 141 -10.03 8.50 1.07
C VAL A 141 -9.77 7.82 2.41
N PHE A 142 -10.20 6.57 2.56
CA PHE A 142 -9.92 5.78 3.75
C PHE A 142 -8.41 5.63 3.98
N SER A 143 -7.65 5.35 2.91
CA SER A 143 -6.20 5.18 3.01
C SER A 143 -5.47 6.45 3.43
N ILE A 144 -5.88 7.60 2.90
CA ILE A 144 -5.30 8.91 3.24
C ILE A 144 -5.66 9.28 4.69
N VAL A 145 -6.91 9.13 5.09
CA VAL A 145 -7.39 9.59 6.40
C VAL A 145 -6.93 8.67 7.54
N VAL A 146 -6.86 7.36 7.30
CA VAL A 146 -6.52 6.38 8.34
C VAL A 146 -5.04 6.03 8.32
N TRP A 147 -4.48 5.66 7.16
CA TRP A 147 -3.12 5.12 7.11
C TRP A 147 -2.04 6.20 7.18
N ILE A 148 -2.18 7.32 6.48
CA ILE A 148 -1.13 8.35 6.47
C ILE A 148 -0.88 8.93 7.89
N PRO A 149 -1.89 9.37 8.66
CA PRO A 149 -1.67 9.85 10.02
C PRO A 149 -1.12 8.76 10.94
N TYR A 150 -1.59 7.52 10.78
CA TYR A 150 -1.06 6.39 11.53
C TYR A 150 0.45 6.19 11.26
N PHE A 151 0.89 6.25 9.99
CA PHE A 151 2.29 6.07 9.62
C PHE A 151 3.20 7.21 10.07
N LEU A 152 2.68 8.44 10.17
CA LEU A 152 3.42 9.63 10.58
C LEU A 152 3.49 9.78 12.11
N PHE A 153 2.38 9.64 12.82
CA PHE A 153 2.30 9.98 14.25
C PHE A 153 2.45 8.79 15.20
N SER A 154 2.38 7.54 14.72
CA SER A 154 2.44 6.37 15.60
C SER A 154 3.85 6.16 16.19
N LYS A 155 3.91 6.14 17.52
CA LYS A 155 5.11 5.84 18.31
C LYS A 155 5.62 4.40 18.14
N ARG A 156 4.79 3.47 17.64
CA ARG A 156 5.19 2.05 17.43
C ARG A 156 6.03 1.83 16.18
N ILE A 157 5.84 2.65 15.16
CA ILE A 157 6.50 2.46 13.85
C ILE A 157 8.03 2.65 13.90
N PRO A 158 8.61 3.65 14.61
CA PRO A 158 10.07 3.71 14.74
C PRO A 158 10.65 2.53 15.55
N LEU A 159 9.86 1.87 16.40
CA LEU A 159 10.29 0.71 17.19
C LEU A 159 10.36 -0.56 16.33
N VAL A 160 9.32 -0.81 15.51
CA VAL A 160 9.23 -1.98 14.61
C VAL A 160 10.18 -1.86 13.40
N PHE A 161 10.34 -0.65 12.86
CA PHE A 161 11.18 -0.37 11.68
C PHE A 161 12.49 0.32 12.07
N SER A 162 13.28 -0.34 12.92
CA SER A 162 14.55 0.19 13.45
C SER A 162 15.80 -0.34 12.73
N ARG A 163 15.63 -1.31 11.82
CA ARG A 163 16.72 -1.96 11.06
C ARG A 163 17.09 -1.19 9.79
#